data_AF-A0A2M7VHR0-F1
#
_entry.id   AF-A0A2M7VHR0-F1
#
_cell.length_a   1.000
_cell.length_b   1.000
_cell.length_c   1.000
_cell.angle_alpha   90.00
_cell.angle_beta   90.00
_cell.angle_gamma   90.00
#
_symmetry.space_group_name_H-M   'P 1'
#
loop_
_entity.id
_entity.type
_entity.pdbx_description
1 polymer ?
#
loop_
_entity_poly.entity_id
_entity_poly.type
_entity_poly.pdbx_seq_one_letter_code
_entity_poly.pdbx_strand_id
1 'polypeptide(L)'
;MNSKNARSVLKFIIGWPIALISLFFIFKAINPNLGLIGSYFTNVNIPTLIIGFLCFLVYFFLRAYSWQLILKAKSYKIPFREVLYFWELSEFKRYVPGSIWSLVSRGLSFTEKKV
;
A
#
# COMPACT_ATOMS: atom_id res chain seq x y z
N MET A 1 -26.03 18.79 -15.33
CA MET A 1 -24.66 18.51 -14.81
C MET A 1 -24.44 17.00 -14.85
N ASN A 2 -23.43 16.50 -15.56
CA ASN A 2 -23.25 15.06 -15.80
C ASN A 2 -23.06 14.29 -14.48
N SER A 3 -23.77 13.18 -14.26
CA SER A 3 -23.80 12.45 -12.96
C SER A 3 -22.41 12.00 -12.47
N LYS A 4 -21.48 11.74 -13.41
CA LYS A 4 -20.08 11.42 -13.13
C LYS A 4 -19.31 12.59 -12.49
N ASN A 5 -19.59 13.83 -12.90
CA ASN A 5 -18.93 15.02 -12.36
C ASN A 5 -19.44 15.34 -10.96
N ALA A 6 -20.74 15.21 -10.72
CA ALA A 6 -21.34 15.43 -9.39
C ALA A 6 -20.77 14.47 -8.33
N ARG A 7 -20.58 13.18 -8.65
CA ARG A 7 -19.98 12.20 -7.72
C ARG A 7 -18.51 12.49 -7.43
N SER A 8 -17.75 12.95 -8.43
CA SER A 8 -16.34 13.33 -8.25
C SER A 8 -16.20 14.55 -7.35
N VAL A 9 -17.01 15.58 -7.61
CA VAL A 9 -17.08 16.81 -6.81
C VAL A 9 -17.51 16.50 -5.37
N LEU A 10 -18.51 15.63 -5.17
CA LEU A 10 -18.95 15.21 -3.85
C LEU A 10 -17.86 14.47 -3.06
N LYS A 11 -17.12 13.55 -3.71
CA LYS A 11 -15.98 12.86 -3.09
C LYS A 11 -14.86 13.84 -2.71
N PHE A 12 -14.63 14.85 -3.53
CA PHE A 12 -13.63 15.88 -3.24
C PHE A 12 -14.07 16.76 -2.06
N ILE A 13 -15.31 17.25 -2.08
CA ILE A 13 -15.87 18.11 -1.03
C ILE A 13 -16.01 17.39 0.31
N ILE A 14 -16.24 16.07 0.33
CA ILE A 14 -16.35 15.31 1.59
C ILE A 14 -14.98 14.79 2.05
N GLY A 15 -14.16 14.31 1.11
CA GLY A 15 -12.86 13.71 1.41
C GLY A 15 -11.89 14.69 2.05
N TRP A 16 -11.80 15.92 1.54
CA TRP A 16 -10.88 16.93 2.06
C TRP A 16 -11.22 17.38 3.49
N PRO A 17 -12.47 17.74 3.83
CA PRO A 17 -12.84 18.06 5.21
C PRO A 17 -12.62 16.90 6.18
N ILE A 18 -12.95 15.66 5.79
CA ILE A 18 -12.69 14.49 6.64
C ILE A 18 -11.19 14.31 6.88
N ALA A 19 -10.36 14.47 5.84
CA ALA A 19 -8.91 14.40 5.97
C ALA A 19 -8.38 15.51 6.89
N LEU A 20 -8.86 16.75 6.74
CA LEU A 20 -8.48 17.87 7.60
C LEU A 20 -8.92 17.67 9.06
N ILE A 21 -10.13 17.18 9.29
CA ILE A 21 -10.62 16.83 10.63
C ILE A 21 -9.76 15.72 11.23
N SER A 22 -9.44 14.68 10.45
CA SER A 22 -8.57 13.59 10.89
C SER A 22 -7.18 14.11 11.26
N LEU A 23 -6.58 14.95 10.42
CA LEU A 23 -5.28 15.57 10.68
C LEU A 23 -5.32 16.45 11.93
N PHE A 24 -6.39 17.22 12.12
CA PHE A 24 -6.59 18.02 13.33
C PHE A 24 -6.62 17.15 14.59
N PHE A 25 -7.34 16.04 14.58
CA PHE A 25 -7.39 15.11 15.72
C PHE A 25 -6.06 14.39 15.95
N ILE A 26 -5.37 13.97 14.89
CA ILE A 26 -4.02 13.39 14.98
C ILE A 26 -3.06 14.41 15.62
N PHE A 27 -3.08 15.66 15.14
CA PHE A 27 -2.26 16.73 15.70
C PHE A 27 -2.62 16.99 17.16
N LYS A 28 -3.91 17.09 17.50
CA LYS A 28 -4.38 17.29 18.88
C LYS A 28 -3.93 16.16 19.81
N ALA A 29 -3.88 14.91 19.33
CA ALA A 29 -3.42 13.77 20.12
C ALA A 29 -1.89 13.76 20.31
N ILE A 30 -1.15 14.18 19.30
CA ILE A 30 0.33 14.17 19.31
C ILE A 30 0.90 15.39 20.06
N ASN A 31 0.32 16.58 19.88
CA ASN A 31 0.86 17.85 20.36
C ASN A 31 1.23 17.85 21.87
N PRO A 32 0.40 17.32 22.78
CA PRO A 32 0.73 17.27 24.21
C PRO A 32 1.95 16.38 24.53
N ASN A 33 2.24 15.40 23.68
CA ASN A 33 3.24 14.37 23.90
C ASN A 33 4.47 14.51 22.98
N LEU A 34 4.58 15.61 22.22
CA LEU A 34 5.66 15.80 21.24
C LEU A 34 7.06 15.67 21.85
N GLY A 35 7.26 16.20 23.06
CA GLY A 35 8.54 16.08 23.77
C GLY A 35 8.90 14.63 24.11
N LEU A 36 7.92 13.83 24.57
CA LEU A 36 8.09 12.41 24.83
C LEU A 36 8.36 11.64 23.53
N ILE A 37 7.58 11.92 22.48
CA ILE A 37 7.70 11.30 21.16
C ILE A 37 9.10 11.52 20.57
N GLY A 38 9.65 12.74 20.70
CA GLY A 38 11.00 13.08 20.27
C GLY A 38 12.08 12.19 20.89
N SER A 39 11.93 11.82 22.16
CA SER A 39 12.89 10.96 22.88
C SER A 39 12.91 9.50 22.40
N TYR A 40 11.84 9.02 21.77
CA TYR A 40 11.82 7.68 21.16
C TYR A 40 12.58 7.61 19.83
N PHE A 41 12.72 8.74 19.12
CA PHE A 41 13.55 8.78 17.91
C PHE A 41 15.05 8.72 18.20
N THR A 42 15.47 9.10 19.41
CA THR A 42 16.88 9.03 19.81
C THR A 42 17.24 7.67 20.41
N ASN A 43 16.29 6.96 21.02
CA ASN A 43 16.48 5.65 21.66
C ASN A 43 15.77 4.52 20.88
N VAL A 44 16.09 4.38 19.60
CA VAL A 44 15.48 3.34 18.76
C VAL A 44 15.98 1.96 19.16
N ASN A 45 15.05 1.04 19.44
CA ASN A 45 15.38 -0.37 19.67
C ASN A 45 15.71 -1.06 18.34
N ILE A 46 17.00 -1.12 18.01
CA ILE A 46 17.50 -1.69 16.76
C ILE A 46 17.12 -3.18 16.59
N PRO A 47 17.21 -4.05 17.61
CA PRO A 47 16.73 -5.43 17.50
C PRO A 47 15.26 -5.53 17.06
N THR A 48 14.36 -4.78 17.69
CA THR A 48 12.94 -4.78 17.33
C THR A 48 12.71 -4.24 15.92
N LEU A 49 13.46 -3.20 15.52
CA LEU A 49 13.39 -2.64 14.17
C LEU A 49 13.79 -3.68 13.12
N ILE A 50 14.88 -4.43 13.35
CA ILE A 50 15.35 -5.48 12.43
C ILE A 50 14.30 -6.59 12.33
N ILE A 51 13.73 -7.04 13.45
CA ILE A 51 12.67 -8.06 13.46
C ILE A 51 11.46 -7.57 12.67
N GLY A 52 11.01 -6.34 12.91
CA GLY A 52 9.89 -5.74 12.18
C GLY A 52 10.17 -5.66 10.68
N PHE A 53 11.38 -5.27 10.30
CA PHE A 53 11.79 -5.22 8.90
C PHE A 53 11.83 -6.61 8.25
N LEU A 54 12.33 -7.64 8.95
CA LEU A 54 12.30 -9.02 8.45
C LEU A 54 10.87 -9.53 8.29
N CYS A 55 9.99 -9.30 9.28
CA CYS A 55 8.58 -9.64 9.17
C CYS A 55 7.90 -8.94 7.99
N PHE A 56 8.23 -7.67 7.74
CA PHE A 56 7.75 -6.91 6.59
C PHE A 56 8.20 -7.57 5.28
N LEU A 57 9.48 -7.91 5.12
CA LEU A 57 9.98 -8.59 3.92
C LEU A 57 9.32 -9.95 3.70
N VAL A 58 9.19 -10.76 4.77
CA VAL A 58 8.53 -12.06 4.71
C VAL A 58 7.07 -11.91 4.28
N TYR A 59 6.35 -10.92 4.79
CA TYR A 59 4.97 -10.66 4.40
C TYR A 59 4.82 -10.39 2.90
N PHE A 60 5.65 -9.51 2.33
CA PHE A 60 5.61 -9.21 0.89
C PHE A 60 6.02 -10.41 0.04
N PHE A 61 7.08 -11.11 0.45
CA PHE A 61 7.51 -12.34 -0.20
C PHE A 61 6.39 -13.40 -0.25
N LEU A 62 5.72 -13.65 0.87
CA LEU A 62 4.65 -14.64 0.95
C LEU A 62 3.49 -14.29 0.02
N ARG A 63 3.13 -13.01 -0.09
CA ARG A 63 2.06 -12.58 -1.01
C ARG A 63 2.41 -12.84 -2.48
N ALA A 64 3.62 -12.48 -2.91
CA ALA A 64 4.08 -12.77 -4.26
C ALA A 64 4.17 -14.29 -4.50
N TYR A 65 4.60 -15.05 -3.49
CA TYR A 65 4.71 -16.51 -3.57
C TYR A 65 3.33 -17.18 -3.69
N SER A 66 2.34 -16.74 -2.92
CA SER A 66 0.95 -17.20 -3.08
C SER A 66 0.44 -16.96 -4.51
N TRP A 67 0.78 -15.80 -5.10
CA TRP A 67 0.41 -15.54 -6.50
C TRP A 67 1.14 -16.47 -7.48
N GLN A 68 2.43 -16.72 -7.29
CA GLN A 68 3.18 -17.69 -8.09
C GLN A 68 2.53 -19.09 -8.04
N LEU A 69 2.04 -19.53 -6.88
CA LEU A 69 1.35 -20.82 -6.75
C LEU A 69 0.05 -20.85 -7.58
N ILE A 70 -0.73 -19.76 -7.56
CA ILE A 70 -1.96 -19.63 -8.37
C ILE A 70 -1.62 -19.70 -9.86
N LEU A 71 -0.56 -19.02 -10.31
CA LEU A 71 -0.12 -19.05 -11.70
C LEU A 71 0.35 -20.44 -12.12
N LYS A 72 1.12 -21.13 -11.26
CA LYS A 72 1.56 -22.52 -11.51
C LYS A 72 0.36 -23.49 -11.58
N ALA A 73 -0.64 -23.31 -10.73
CA ALA A 73 -1.86 -24.12 -10.76
C ALA A 73 -2.65 -23.95 -12.07
N LYS A 74 -2.52 -22.78 -12.72
CA LYS A 74 -3.06 -22.49 -14.06
C LYS A 74 -2.10 -22.85 -15.20
N SER A 75 -1.04 -23.61 -14.92
CA SER A 75 -0.01 -24.06 -15.88
C SER A 75 0.85 -22.95 -16.51
N TYR A 76 0.86 -21.74 -15.93
CA TYR A 76 1.75 -20.67 -16.37
C TYR A 76 3.17 -20.85 -15.81
N LYS A 77 4.17 -20.64 -16.67
CA LYS A 77 5.59 -20.77 -16.34
C LYS A 77 6.28 -19.40 -16.30
N ILE A 78 5.90 -18.57 -15.34
CA ILE A 78 6.58 -17.29 -15.06
C ILE A 78 7.65 -17.54 -13.98
N PRO A 79 8.89 -17.05 -14.14
CA PRO A 79 9.90 -17.12 -13.08
C PRO A 79 9.50 -16.27 -11.88
N PHE A 80 9.75 -16.77 -10.67
CA PHE A 80 9.32 -16.12 -9.44
C PHE A 80 9.86 -14.70 -9.26
N ARG A 81 11.07 -14.41 -9.76
CA ARG A 81 11.65 -13.06 -9.73
C ARG A 81 10.77 -12.04 -10.48
N GLU A 82 10.19 -12.42 -11.60
CA GLU A 82 9.28 -11.54 -12.37
C GLU A 82 7.96 -11.35 -11.62
N VAL A 83 7.42 -12.43 -11.06
CA VAL A 83 6.20 -12.36 -10.24
C VAL A 83 6.38 -11.42 -9.05
N LEU A 84 7.50 -11.55 -8.33
CA LEU A 84 7.87 -10.67 -7.23
C LEU A 84 7.97 -9.22 -7.70
N TYR A 85 8.70 -8.95 -8.79
CA TYR A 85 8.85 -7.59 -9.32
C TYR A 85 7.50 -6.94 -9.65
N PHE A 86 6.63 -7.60 -10.42
CA PHE A 86 5.33 -7.03 -10.80
C PHE A 86 4.38 -6.89 -9.60
N TRP A 87 4.40 -7.85 -8.67
CA TRP A 87 3.58 -7.80 -7.48
C TRP A 87 3.96 -6.63 -6.59
N GLU A 88 5.24 -6.42 -6.33
CA GLU A 88 5.72 -5.31 -5.51
C GLU A 88 5.51 -3.95 -6.20
N LEU A 89 5.80 -3.84 -7.50
CA LEU A 89 5.56 -2.61 -8.26
C LEU A 89 4.10 -2.16 -8.19
N SER A 90 3.16 -3.11 -8.21
CA SER A 90 1.74 -2.81 -8.11
C SER A 90 1.30 -2.34 -6.71
N GLU A 91 2.00 -2.70 -5.64
CA GLU A 91 1.68 -2.23 -4.28
C GLU A 91 2.02 -0.75 -4.11
N PHE A 92 3.06 -0.23 -4.77
CA PHE A 92 3.33 1.21 -4.78
C PHE A 92 2.16 2.04 -5.32
N LYS A 93 1.41 1.49 -6.28
CA LYS A 93 0.23 2.16 -6.85
C LYS A 93 -0.95 2.24 -5.89
N ARG A 94 -0.91 1.55 -4.74
CA ARG A 94 -1.90 1.69 -3.67
C ARG A 94 -1.85 3.07 -3.00
N TYR A 95 -0.69 3.73 -3.04
CA TYR A 95 -0.53 5.09 -2.50
C TYR A 95 -1.02 6.17 -3.47
N VAL A 96 -1.36 5.79 -4.71
CA VAL A 96 -2.01 6.71 -5.66
C VAL A 96 -3.50 6.81 -5.30
N PRO A 97 -4.06 8.01 -5.17
CA PRO A 97 -5.47 8.19 -4.86
C PRO A 97 -6.37 7.47 -5.89
N GLY A 98 -7.19 6.55 -5.38
CA GLY A 98 -7.97 5.59 -6.18
C GLY A 98 -7.54 4.16 -5.88
N SER A 99 -8.19 3.51 -4.92
CA SER A 99 -7.80 2.18 -4.40
C SER A 99 -7.70 1.04 -5.42
N ILE A 100 -8.17 1.26 -6.65
CA ILE A 100 -8.21 0.29 -7.75
C ILE A 100 -6.88 0.21 -8.51
N TRP A 101 -6.00 1.21 -8.41
CA TRP A 101 -4.78 1.29 -9.22
C TRP A 101 -3.80 0.14 -9.00
N SER A 102 -3.68 -0.35 -7.76
CA SER A 102 -2.86 -1.54 -7.47
C SER A 102 -3.41 -2.79 -8.17
N LEU A 103 -4.73 -2.94 -8.25
CA LEU A 103 -5.38 -4.08 -8.89
C LEU A 103 -5.25 -4.01 -10.42
N VAL A 104 -5.55 -2.84 -11.00
CA VAL A 104 -5.44 -2.61 -12.45
C VAL A 104 -4.01 -2.82 -12.93
N SER A 105 -3.04 -2.32 -12.18
CA SER A 105 -1.63 -2.53 -12.51
C SER A 105 -1.24 -3.99 -12.55
N ARG A 106 -1.74 -4.82 -11.62
CA ARG A 106 -1.45 -6.26 -11.62
C ARG A 106 -2.04 -6.90 -12.86
N GLY A 107 -3.32 -6.63 -13.14
CA GLY A 107 -3.99 -7.14 -14.32
C GLY A 107 -3.21 -6.81 -15.58
N LEU A 108 -2.83 -5.55 -15.77
CA LEU A 108 -2.06 -5.11 -16.94
C LEU A 108 -0.68 -5.80 -17.02
N SER A 109 0.10 -5.80 -15.94
CA SER A 109 1.46 -6.39 -15.94
C SER A 109 1.47 -7.89 -16.23
N PHE A 110 0.47 -8.65 -15.77
CA PHE A 110 0.37 -10.08 -16.07
C PHE A 110 -0.29 -10.34 -17.43
N THR A 111 -1.21 -9.48 -17.89
CA THR A 111 -1.80 -9.55 -19.25
C THR A 111 -0.73 -9.33 -20.33
N GLU A 112 0.21 -8.40 -20.12
CA GLU A 112 1.36 -8.21 -21.03
C GLU A 112 2.21 -9.49 -21.17
N LYS A 113 2.21 -10.34 -20.14
CA LYS A 113 2.86 -11.65 -20.14
C LYS A 113 1.97 -12.78 -20.68
N LYS A 114 0.78 -12.46 -21.19
CA LYS A 114 -0.27 -13.39 -21.67
C LYS A 114 -0.80 -14.32 -20.58
N VAL A 115 -0.89 -13.82 -19.35
CA VAL A 115 -1.32 -14.55 -18.14
C VAL A 115 -2.48 -13.86 -17.45
#